data_AF-A0A1E5JLI0-F1
#
_entry.id   AF-A0A1E5JLI0-F1
#
_cell.length_a   1.000
_cell.length_b   1.000
_cell.length_c   1.000
_cell.angle_alpha   90.00
_cell.angle_beta   90.00
_cell.angle_gamma   90.00
#
_symmetry.space_group_name_H-M   'P 1'
#
loop_
_entity.id
_entity.type
_entity.pdbx_description
1 polymer ?
#
loop_
_entity_poly.entity_id
_entity_poly.type
_entity_poly.pdbx_seq_one_letter_code
_entity_poly.pdbx_strand_id
1 'polypeptide(L)'
;MLDIQLLRDDPRFVATQLLKRGFKFDVSSFTALEEKRKALQVATQGLQNERNLRSKAIGEAKARGEDIEPMREDMNRLAKELEEKKRSWRVYYSTLKRLL
;
A
#
# COMPACT_ATOMS: atom_id res chain seq x y z
N MET A 1 2.52 21.65 8.70
CA MET A 1 2.22 20.22 8.52
C MET A 1 2.11 19.59 9.88
N LEU A 2 1.04 18.86 10.14
CA LEU A 2 0.96 18.04 11.34
C LEU A 2 1.97 16.90 11.25
N ASP A 3 2.55 16.50 12.38
CA ASP A 3 3.39 15.30 12.41
C ASP A 3 2.51 14.06 12.18
N ILE A 4 2.73 13.41 11.03
CA ILE A 4 1.96 12.23 10.63
C ILE A 4 2.27 11.02 11.51
N GLN A 5 3.46 10.96 12.12
CA GLN A 5 3.80 9.90 13.06
C GLN A 5 2.97 10.10 14.33
N LEU A 6 2.97 11.30 14.89
CA LEU A 6 2.15 11.62 16.07
C LEU A 6 0.65 11.35 15.82
N LEU A 7 0.14 11.67 14.63
CA LEU A 7 -1.25 11.40 14.31
C LEU A 7 -1.57 9.91 14.15
N ARG A 8 -0.61 9.09 13.69
CA ARG A 8 -0.77 7.64 13.60
C ARG A 8 -0.65 6.98 14.97
N ASP A 9 0.22 7.49 15.81
CA ASP A 9 0.52 6.93 17.13
C ASP A 9 -0.56 7.33 18.15
N ASP A 10 -1.03 8.59 18.14
CA ASP A 10 -2.10 9.07 19.00
C ASP A 10 -3.05 10.08 18.30
N PRO A 11 -3.96 9.58 17.45
CA PRO A 11 -4.93 10.44 16.77
C PRO A 11 -5.92 11.13 17.72
N ARG A 12 -6.13 10.58 18.93
CA ARG A 12 -7.05 11.14 19.94
C ARG A 12 -6.43 12.34 20.62
N PHE A 13 -5.15 12.27 20.96
CA PHE A 13 -4.40 13.41 21.46
C PHE A 13 -4.39 14.56 20.44
N VAL A 14 -4.12 14.25 19.17
CA VAL A 14 -4.16 15.24 18.09
C VAL A 14 -5.55 15.89 17.96
N ALA A 15 -6.62 15.08 17.98
CA ALA A 15 -7.98 15.61 17.90
C ALA A 15 -8.30 16.57 19.07
N THR A 16 -7.80 16.27 20.26
CA THR A 16 -7.96 17.11 21.46
C THR A 16 -7.22 18.44 21.30
N GLN A 17 -6.01 18.44 20.75
CA GLN A 17 -5.26 19.67 20.48
C GLN A 17 -5.89 20.50 19.37
N LEU A 18 -6.42 19.87 18.33
CA LEU A 18 -7.13 20.54 17.24
C LEU A 18 -8.45 21.16 17.70
N LEU A 19 -9.17 20.49 18.61
CA LEU A 19 -10.42 21.01 19.17
C LEU A 19 -10.22 22.32 19.93
N LYS A 20 -9.09 22.46 20.65
CA LYS A 20 -8.72 23.73 21.32
C LYS A 20 -8.56 24.90 20.35
N ARG A 21 -8.26 24.60 19.08
CA ARG A 21 -8.12 25.58 17.99
C ARG A 21 -9.43 25.76 17.20
N GLY A 22 -10.53 25.18 17.67
CA GLY A 22 -11.84 25.22 17.01
C GLY A 22 -11.99 24.23 15.84
N PHE A 23 -11.06 23.28 15.67
CA PHE A 23 -11.11 22.31 14.58
C PHE A 23 -11.53 20.93 15.08
N LYS A 24 -12.63 20.39 14.56
CA LYS A 24 -13.11 19.05 14.89
C LYS A 24 -12.49 18.03 13.92
N PHE A 25 -11.52 17.27 14.41
CA PHE A 25 -10.89 16.19 13.66
C PHE A 25 -11.67 14.88 13.83
N ASP A 26 -12.03 14.23 12.72
CA ASP A 26 -12.70 12.93 12.72
C ASP A 26 -11.68 11.78 12.78
N VAL A 27 -11.38 11.37 14.02
CA VAL A 27 -10.48 10.26 14.31
C VAL A 27 -10.98 8.94 13.70
N SER A 28 -12.29 8.71 13.66
CA SER A 28 -12.86 7.45 13.17
C SER A 28 -12.63 7.31 11.67
N SER A 29 -12.95 8.37 10.91
CA SER A 29 -12.72 8.40 9.47
C SER A 29 -11.23 8.29 9.12
N PHE A 30 -10.36 8.98 9.88
CA PHE A 30 -8.91 8.87 9.69
C PHE A 30 -8.41 7.45 9.93
N THR A 31 -8.82 6.82 11.04
CA THR A 31 -8.39 5.47 11.42
C THR A 31 -8.78 4.45 10.36
N ALA A 32 -10.03 4.49 9.86
CA ALA A 32 -10.49 3.60 8.81
C ALA A 32 -9.71 3.78 7.48
N LEU A 33 -9.32 5.00 7.13
CA LEU A 33 -8.50 5.28 5.95
C LEU A 33 -7.06 4.78 6.13
N GLU A 34 -6.46 4.98 7.30
CA GLU A 34 -5.10 4.53 7.60
C GLU A 34 -5.01 3.00 7.64
N GLU A 35 -6.03 2.31 8.17
CA GLU A 35 -6.14 0.84 8.11
C GLU A 35 -6.17 0.34 6.66
N LYS A 36 -7.02 0.92 5.80
CA LYS A 36 -7.07 0.59 4.37
C LYS A 36 -5.74 0.83 3.68
N ARG A 37 -5.09 1.97 3.97
CA ARG A 37 -3.78 2.32 3.42
C ARG A 37 -2.70 1.30 3.86
N LYS A 38 -2.69 0.88 5.13
CA LYS A 38 -1.77 -0.12 5.66
C LYS A 38 -2.01 -1.50 5.04
N ALA A 39 -3.27 -1.93 4.92
CA ALA A 39 -3.62 -3.19 4.27
C ALA A 39 -3.15 -3.21 2.80
N LEU A 40 -3.37 -2.14 2.06
CA LEU A 40 -2.88 -1.99 0.69
C LEU A 40 -1.35 -1.97 0.61
N GLN A 41 -0.66 -1.35 1.56
CA GLN A 41 0.81 -1.37 1.63
C GLN A 41 1.34 -2.81 1.81
N VAL A 42 0.78 -3.56 2.75
CA VAL A 42 1.18 -4.96 2.98
C VAL A 42 0.89 -5.82 1.76
N ALA A 43 -0.29 -5.68 1.15
CA ALA A 43 -0.66 -6.43 -0.05
C ALA A 43 0.26 -6.12 -1.24
N THR A 44 0.58 -4.84 -1.48
CA THR A 44 1.51 -4.45 -2.55
C THR A 44 2.92 -4.98 -2.31
N GLN A 45 3.39 -5.00 -1.06
CA GLN A 45 4.70 -5.54 -0.73
C GLN A 45 4.75 -7.08 -0.88
N GLY A 46 3.66 -7.77 -0.51
CA GLY A 46 3.49 -9.21 -0.75
C GLY A 46 3.54 -9.57 -2.23
N LEU A 47 2.74 -8.88 -3.05
CA LEU A 47 2.73 -9.08 -4.51
C LEU A 47 4.08 -8.75 -5.16
N GLN A 48 4.78 -7.71 -4.68
CA GLN A 48 6.10 -7.38 -5.18
C GLN A 48 7.13 -8.49 -4.86
N ASN A 49 7.06 -9.08 -3.66
CA ASN A 49 7.91 -10.22 -3.29
C ASN A 49 7.59 -11.44 -4.15
N GLU A 50 6.31 -11.76 -4.34
CA GLU A 50 5.89 -12.89 -5.18
C GLU A 50 6.36 -12.71 -6.63
N ARG A 51 6.21 -11.51 -7.19
CA ARG A 51 6.73 -11.19 -8.52
C ARG A 51 8.23 -11.45 -8.61
N ASN A 52 9.01 -10.97 -7.64
CA ASN A 52 10.46 -11.14 -7.62
C ASN A 52 10.87 -12.63 -7.58
N LEU A 53 10.18 -13.42 -6.76
CA LEU A 53 10.38 -14.87 -6.67
C LEU A 53 10.10 -15.56 -8.02
N ARG A 54 8.97 -15.23 -8.64
CA ARG A 54 8.59 -15.79 -9.96
C ARG A 54 9.54 -15.36 -11.07
N SER A 55 10.00 -14.10 -11.08
CA SER A 55 11.00 -13.63 -12.05
C SER A 55 12.31 -14.42 -11.94
N LYS A 56 12.74 -14.75 -10.71
CA LYS A 56 13.92 -15.60 -10.50
C LYS A 56 13.68 -17.02 -11.03
N ALA A 57 12.54 -17.63 -10.69
CA ALA A 57 12.19 -18.97 -11.16
C ALA A 57 12.13 -19.08 -12.70
N ILE A 58 11.58 -18.06 -13.38
CA ILE A 58 11.56 -17.98 -14.86
C ILE A 58 12.98 -17.93 -15.41
N GLY A 59 13.88 -17.15 -14.80
CA GLY A 59 15.28 -17.07 -15.23
C GLY A 59 16.00 -18.41 -15.11
N GLU A 60 15.76 -19.13 -14.02
CA GLU A 60 16.31 -20.47 -13.79
C GLU A 60 15.73 -21.51 -14.76
N ALA A 61 14.41 -21.51 -14.99
CA ALA A 61 13.75 -22.39 -15.96
C ALA A 61 14.25 -22.15 -17.39
N LYS A 62 14.41 -20.87 -17.77
CA LYS A 62 14.99 -20.49 -19.06
C LYS A 62 16.43 -21.01 -19.22
N ALA A 63 17.23 -20.96 -18.17
CA ALA A 63 18.60 -21.49 -18.18
C ALA A 63 18.63 -23.03 -18.32
N ARG A 64 17.60 -23.72 -17.83
CA ARG A 64 17.42 -25.18 -17.97
C ARG A 64 16.79 -25.59 -19.32
N GLY A 65 16.38 -24.64 -20.16
CA GLY A 65 15.72 -24.92 -21.43
C GLY A 65 14.26 -25.39 -21.30
N GLU A 66 13.63 -25.13 -20.15
CA GLU A 66 12.22 -25.44 -19.91
C GLU A 66 11.29 -24.46 -20.64
N ASP A 67 10.04 -24.87 -20.87
CA ASP A 67 9.00 -23.98 -21.37
C ASP A 67 8.59 -22.96 -20.29
N ILE A 68 8.78 -21.67 -20.60
CA ILE A 68 8.54 -20.55 -19.70
C ILE A 68 7.30 -19.74 -20.06
N GLU A 69 6.64 -20.03 -21.19
CA GLU A 69 5.45 -19.28 -21.61
C GLU A 69 4.31 -19.32 -20.57
N PRO A 70 3.94 -20.47 -19.97
CA PRO A 70 2.92 -20.48 -18.92
C PRO A 70 3.33 -19.67 -17.68
N MET A 71 4.63 -19.66 -17.34
CA MET A 71 5.14 -18.87 -16.21
C MET A 71 5.11 -17.35 -16.50
N ARG A 72 5.33 -16.96 -17.76
CA ARG A 72 5.27 -15.56 -18.20
C ARG A 72 3.86 -15.01 -18.19
N GLU A 73 2.86 -15.80 -18.61
CA GLU A 73 1.46 -15.41 -18.54
C GLU A 73 1.03 -15.11 -17.10
N ASP A 74 1.39 -16.01 -16.17
CA ASP A 74 1.17 -15.84 -14.74
C ASP A 74 1.85 -14.59 -14.17
N MET A 75 3.10 -14.33 -14.60
CA MET A 75 3.84 -13.12 -14.20
C MET A 75 3.16 -11.84 -14.72
N ASN A 76 2.64 -11.86 -15.95
CA ASN A 76 1.92 -10.73 -16.53
C ASN A 76 0.62 -10.43 -15.76
N ARG A 77 -0.10 -11.46 -15.31
CA ARG A 77 -1.29 -11.30 -14.45
C ARG A 77 -0.92 -10.65 -13.12
N LEU A 78 0.13 -11.14 -12.45
CA LEU A 78 0.61 -10.56 -11.18
C LEU A 78 1.11 -9.13 -11.35
N ALA A 79 1.75 -8.81 -12.47
CA ALA A 79 2.20 -7.46 -12.77
C ALA A 79 1.01 -6.47 -12.87
N LYS A 80 -0.09 -6.88 -13.51
CA LYS A 80 -1.32 -6.08 -13.59
C LYS A 80 -1.95 -5.87 -12.20
N GLU A 81 -2.12 -6.93 -11.42
CA GLU A 81 -2.69 -6.83 -10.08
C GLU A 81 -1.84 -5.94 -9.15
N LEU A 82 -0.52 -6.07 -9.24
CA LEU A 82 0.41 -5.23 -8.47
C LEU A 82 0.26 -3.75 -8.83
N GLU A 83 0.12 -3.42 -10.11
CA GLU A 83 -0.03 -2.04 -10.56
C GLU A 83 -1.37 -1.44 -10.11
N GLU A 84 -2.45 -2.21 -10.17
CA GLU A 84 -3.77 -1.80 -9.66
C GLU A 84 -3.75 -1.54 -8.14
N LYS A 85 -3.13 -2.43 -7.36
CA LYS A 85 -3.00 -2.23 -5.91
C LYS A 85 -2.06 -1.05 -5.58
N LYS A 86 -0.97 -0.85 -6.33
CA LYS A 86 -0.09 0.32 -6.18
C LYS A 86 -0.83 1.62 -6.49
N ARG A 87 -1.65 1.63 -7.54
CA ARG A 87 -2.48 2.79 -7.89
C ARG A 87 -3.48 3.11 -6.78
N SER A 88 -4.20 2.10 -6.29
CA SER A 88 -5.12 2.24 -5.17
C SER A 88 -4.41 2.79 -3.94
N TRP A 89 -3.30 2.17 -3.53
CA TRP A 89 -2.50 2.62 -2.40
C TRP A 89 -2.05 4.08 -2.54
N ARG A 90 -1.59 4.49 -3.73
CA ARG A 90 -1.15 5.86 -4.01
C ARG A 90 -2.30 6.86 -3.86
N VAL A 91 -3.50 6.51 -4.32
CA VAL A 91 -4.70 7.34 -4.15
C VAL A 91 -4.97 7.55 -2.66
N TYR A 92 -5.11 6.47 -1.88
CA TYR A 92 -5.36 6.56 -0.43
C TYR A 92 -4.27 7.33 0.32
N TYR A 93 -3.00 7.09 -0.01
CA TYR A 93 -1.89 7.82 0.56
C TYR A 93 -1.95 9.32 0.25
N SER A 94 -2.27 9.68 -0.99
CA SER A 94 -2.41 11.08 -1.41
C SER A 94 -3.61 11.77 -0.75
N THR A 95 -4.70 11.05 -0.51
CA THR A 95 -5.90 11.55 0.17
C THR A 95 -5.57 11.83 1.64
N LEU A 96 -4.93 10.88 2.32
CA LEU A 96 -4.47 11.07 3.70
C LEU A 96 -3.49 12.24 3.82
N LYS A 97 -2.55 12.38 2.89
CA LYS A 97 -1.59 13.50 2.89
C LYS A 97 -2.26 14.86 2.67
N ARG A 98 -3.40 14.92 1.98
CA ARG A 98 -4.16 16.17 1.77
C ARG A 98 -5.04 16.56 2.96
N LEU A 99 -5.39 15.59 3.82
CA LEU A 99 -6.16 15.83 5.03
C LEU A 99 -5.31 16.39 6.19
N LEU A 100 -4.00 16.53 6.01
CA LEU A 100 -2.98 16.87 7.03
C LEU A 100 -2.12 18.08 6.65
#